data_AF-A0A352M9I9-F1
#
_entry.id   AF-A0A352M9I9-F1
#
_cell.length_a   1.000
_cell.length_b   1.000
_cell.length_c   1.000
_cell.angle_alpha   90.00
_cell.angle_beta   90.00
_cell.angle_gamma   90.00
#
_symmetry.space_group_name_H-M   'P 1'
#
loop_
_entity.id
_entity.type
_entity.pdbx_description
1 polymer ?
#
loop_
_entity_poly.entity_id
_entity_poly.type
_entity_poly.pdbx_seq_one_letter_code
_entity_poly.pdbx_strand_id
1 'polypeptide(L)' 'EIFNKYDPTVYYMQCQIEDFVNAIKNDSDPLVTGEAGRKTVELFTSIYRSTRDNISVKFPLKPEPGFDGRG' A
#
# COMPACT_ATOMS: atom_id res chain seq x y z
N GLU A 1 19.38 -2.21 -15.17
CA GLU A 1 19.25 -1.22 -16.28
C GLU A 1 17.81 -0.94 -16.73
N ILE A 2 16.78 -1.70 -16.32
CA ILE A 2 15.39 -1.48 -16.79
C ILE A 2 14.79 -0.16 -16.26
N PHE A 3 15.12 0.25 -15.03
CA PHE A 3 14.53 1.44 -14.40
C PHE A 3 14.72 2.72 -15.24
N ASN A 4 15.91 2.94 -15.81
CA ASN A 4 16.18 4.14 -16.62
C ASN A 4 15.84 3.98 -18.11
N LYS A 5 15.33 2.80 -18.52
CA LYS A 5 15.06 2.48 -19.93
C LYS A 5 13.69 2.98 -20.40
N TYR A 6 12.73 3.06 -19.47
CA TYR A 6 11.36 3.53 -19.71
C TYR A 6 11.03 4.62 -18.71
N ASP A 7 9.89 5.29 -18.89
CA ASP A 7 9.27 6.02 -17.78
C ASP A 7 8.97 5.01 -16.65
N PRO A 8 9.64 5.10 -15.48
CA PRO A 8 9.51 4.09 -14.45
C PRO A 8 8.09 4.05 -13.89
N THR A 9 7.45 5.20 -13.74
CA THR A 9 6.10 5.30 -13.18
C THR A 9 5.11 4.59 -14.09
N VAL A 10 5.17 4.84 -15.39
CA VAL A 10 4.28 4.17 -16.36
C VAL A 10 4.56 2.67 -16.40
N TYR A 11 5.83 2.26 -16.50
CA TYR A 11 6.20 0.86 -16.63
C TYR A 11 5.76 0.01 -15.42
N TYR A 12 6.08 0.45 -14.19
CA TYR A 12 5.72 -0.32 -13.00
C TYR A 12 4.22 -0.28 -12.69
N MET A 13 3.53 0.81 -13.03
CA MET A 13 2.07 0.85 -12.90
C MET A 13 1.38 -0.08 -13.90
N GLN A 14 1.90 -0.18 -15.12
CA GLN A 14 1.45 -1.17 -16.09
C GLN A 14 1.63 -2.60 -15.54
N CYS A 15 2.81 -2.95 -15.01
CA CYS A 15 3.05 -4.27 -14.43
C CYS A 15 2.09 -4.60 -13.27
N GLN A 16 1.78 -3.63 -12.40
CA GLN A 16 0.82 -3.83 -11.31
C GLN A 16 -0.60 -4.07 -11.81
N ILE A 17 -1.03 -3.35 -12.86
CA ILE A 17 -2.35 -3.54 -13.48
C ILE A 17 -2.41 -4.92 -14.17
N GLU A 18 -1.37 -5.31 -14.88
CA GLU A 18 -1.29 -6.62 -15.55
C GLU A 18 -1.38 -7.77 -14.55
N ASP A 19 -0.65 -7.69 -13.43
CA ASP A 19 -0.73 -8.67 -12.35
C ASP A 19 -2.17 -8.81 -11.81
N PHE A 20 -2.80 -7.69 -11.48
CA PHE A 20 -4.16 -7.68 -10.96
C PHE A 20 -5.18 -8.27 -11.95
N VAL A 21 -5.08 -7.92 -13.24
CA VAL A 21 -5.95 -8.48 -14.29
C VAL A 21 -5.73 -9.98 -14.45
N ASN A 22 -4.49 -10.46 -14.38
CA ASN A 22 -4.17 -11.89 -14.47
C ASN A 22 -4.68 -12.66 -13.27
N ALA A 23 -4.57 -12.10 -12.06
CA ALA A 23 -5.11 -12.68 -10.84
C ALA A 23 -6.63 -12.91 -10.95
N ILE A 24 -7.37 -11.91 -11.45
CA ILE A 24 -8.82 -12.04 -11.70
C ILE A 24 -9.11 -13.16 -12.70
N LYS A 25 -8.39 -13.23 -13.82
CA LYS A 25 -8.62 -14.25 -14.86
C LYS A 25 -8.40 -15.67 -14.36
N ASN A 26 -7.44 -15.85 -13.46
CA ASN A 26 -7.00 -17.16 -12.98
C ASN A 26 -7.63 -17.55 -11.64
N ASP A 27 -8.53 -16.73 -11.08
CA ASP A 27 -9.10 -16.90 -9.74
C ASP A 27 -8.01 -17.13 -8.67
N SER A 28 -6.96 -16.31 -8.72
CA SER A 28 -5.82 -16.36 -7.80
C SER A 28 -5.62 -15.02 -7.11
N ASP A 29 -4.83 -15.02 -6.03
CA ASP A 29 -4.43 -13.77 -5.38
C ASP A 29 -3.46 -12.96 -6.27
N PRO A 30 -3.60 -11.63 -6.32
CA PRO A 30 -2.58 -10.76 -6.90
C PRO A 30 -1.33 -10.71 -6.00
N LEU A 31 -0.23 -10.19 -6.52
CA LEU A 31 1.02 -10.05 -5.80
C LEU A 31 0.87 -9.20 -4.51
N VAL A 32 -0.05 -8.25 -4.51
CA VAL A 32 -0.39 -7.42 -3.34
C VAL A 32 -1.89 -7.50 -3.10
N THR A 33 -2.31 -8.24 -2.07
CA THR A 33 -3.72 -8.33 -1.65
C THR A 33 -4.18 -7.05 -0.94
N GLY A 34 -5.50 -6.92 -0.74
CA GLY A 34 -6.07 -5.83 0.05
C GLY A 34 -5.58 -5.82 1.51
N GLU A 35 -5.38 -6.99 2.13
CA GLU A 35 -4.80 -7.12 3.46
C GLU A 35 -3.34 -6.66 3.50
N ALA A 36 -2.55 -7.00 2.49
CA ALA A 36 -1.18 -6.52 2.37
C ALA A 36 -1.15 -4.99 2.18
N GLY A 37 -2.04 -4.45 1.33
CA GLY A 37 -2.21 -3.01 1.15
C GLY A 37 -2.58 -2.27 2.43
N ARG A 38 -3.42 -2.86 3.29
CA ARG A 38 -3.78 -2.28 4.59
C ARG A 38 -2.59 -2.09 5.52
N LYS A 39 -1.58 -2.97 5.48
CA LYS A 39 -0.34 -2.81 6.29
C LYS A 39 0.47 -1.59 5.84
N THR A 40 0.49 -1.30 4.54
CA THR A 40 1.15 -0.11 4.01
C THR A 40 0.45 1.17 4.48
N VAL A 41 -0.88 1.22 4.40
CA VAL A 41 -1.68 2.35 4.92
C VAL A 41 -1.44 2.54 6.41
N GLU A 42 -1.40 1.43 7.17
CA GLU A 42 -1.09 1.43 8.59
C GLU A 42 0.29 2.03 8.89
N LEU A 43 1.33 1.64 8.13
CA LEU A 43 2.67 2.19 8.28
C LEU A 43 2.71 3.71 8.03
N PHE A 44 2.12 4.19 6.93
CA PHE A 44 2.06 5.64 6.66
C PHE A 44 1.28 6.38 7.75
N THR A 45 0.16 5.83 8.21
CA THR A 45 -0.62 6.37 9.33
C THR A 45 0.24 6.50 10.60
N SER A 46 1.07 5.49 10.89
CA SER A 46 1.96 5.52 12.07
C SER A 46 3.00 6.64 12.00
N ILE A 47 3.51 6.94 10.80
CA ILE A 47 4.47 8.03 10.59
C ILE A 47 3.78 9.36 10.88
N TYR A 48 2.60 9.60 10.30
CA TYR A 48 1.87 10.85 10.55
C TYR A 48 1.47 11.03 12.02
N ARG A 49 1.00 9.97 12.70
CA ARG A 49 0.67 10.04 14.13
C ARG A 49 1.90 10.27 15.00
N SER A 50 3.00 9.57 14.70
CA SER A 50 4.28 9.75 15.40
C SER A 50 4.79 11.17 15.27
N THR A 51 4.72 11.76 14.06
CA THR A 51 5.11 13.15 13.83
C THR A 51 4.20 14.15 14.54
N ARG A 52 2.87 13.93 14.50
CA ARG A 52 1.89 14.82 15.16
C ARG A 52 2.05 14.82 16.67
N ASP A 53 2.16 13.63 17.25
CA ASP A 53 2.09 13.43 18.71
C ASP A 53 3.49 13.39 19.35
N ASN A 54 4.55 13.37 18.53
CA ASN A 54 5.96 13.28 18.92
C ASN A 54 6.26 12.12 19.88
N ILE A 55 5.60 10.98 19.66
CA ILE A 55 5.74 9.75 20.45
C ILE A 55 5.85 8.53 19.55
N SER A 56 6.48 7.47 20.06
CA SER A 56 6.52 6.18 19.37
C SER A 56 5.11 5.59 19.22
N VAL A 57 4.83 5.05 18.04
CA VAL A 57 3.56 4.43 17.70
C VAL A 57 3.73 2.91 17.61
N LYS A 58 2.90 2.17 18.34
CA LYS A 58 2.94 0.70 18.39
C LYS A 58 1.92 0.09 17.42
N PHE A 59 2.35 -0.96 16.71
CA PHE A 59 1.47 -1.78 15.87
C PHE A 59 0.81 -2.92 16.67
N PRO A 60 -0.39 -3.40 16.27
CA PRO A 60 -1.25 -2.83 15.23
C PRO A 60 -1.92 -1.53 15.71
N LEU A 61 -2.09 -0.59 14.79
CA LEU A 61 -2.74 0.68 15.02
C LEU A 61 -4.26 0.49 15.13
N LYS A 62 -4.84 1.09 16.15
CA LYS A 62 -6.28 1.29 16.22
C LYS A 62 -6.73 2.33 15.16
N PRO A 63 -7.84 2.10 14.44
CA PRO A 63 -8.43 3.09 13.57
C PRO A 63 -8.68 4.42 14.29
N GLU A 64 -8.51 5.53 13.59
CA GLU A 64 -8.84 6.88 14.08
C GLU A 64 -9.84 7.51 13.09
N PRO A 65 -11.11 7.70 13.49
CA PRO A 65 -12.15 8.23 12.61
C PRO A 65 -11.74 9.55 11.95
N GLY A 66 -11.94 9.65 10.64
CA GLY A 66 -11.62 10.85 9.87
C GLY A 66 -10.13 11.08 9.57
N PHE A 67 -9.24 10.20 10.05
CA PHE A 67 -7.79 10.34 9.81
C PHE A 67 -7.23 9.28 8.86
N ASP A 68 -7.56 8.01 9.09
CA ASP A 68 -6.93 6.89 8.36
C ASP A 68 -7.88 6.10 7.46
N GLY A 69 -9.16 6.48 7.39
CA GLY A 69 -10.17 5.82 6.56
C GLY A 69 -10.46 4.36 6.96
N ARG A 70 -10.08 3.96 8.19
CA ARG A 70 -10.29 2.59 8.72
C ARG A 70 -11.39 2.49 9.78
N GLY A 71 -12.10 3.60 10.04
CA GLY A 71 -13.15 3.73 11.06
C GLY A 71 -14.51 4.02 10.49
#